data_AF-A0A5Q4SHP1-F1
#
_entry.id   AF-A0A5Q4SHP1-F1
#
_cell.length_a   1.000
_cell.length_b   1.000
_cell.length_c   1.000
_cell.angle_alpha   90.00
_cell.angle_beta   90.00
_cell.angle_gamma   90.00
#
_symmetry.space_group_name_H-M   'P 1'
#
loop_
_entity.id
_entity.type
_entity.pdbx_description
1 polymer ?
#
loop_
_entity_poly.entity_id
_entity_poly.type
_entity_poly.pdbx_seq_one_letter_code
_entity_poly.pdbx_strand_id
1 'polypeptide(L)'
;MDGRDLVRSVKMVGSVQGMRAVRSAWRHRRADARGLVPRGAERARVPGLLVGAEPGPGGGVVRFARSELLVRVAVGGAVFWSWDGAGPLPSYALPGAGPKADPRASLEPDTNGGWQVVSERLTVVVSRHGAVELRTPGGVLLRRELPPRWWEPV
;
A
#
# COMPACT_ATOMS: atom_id res chain seq x y z
N MET A 1 28.31 -8.66 23.23
CA MET A 1 27.24 -8.49 24.24
C MET A 1 27.87 -8.78 25.59
N ASP A 2 27.86 -7.81 26.50
CA ASP A 2 28.71 -7.79 27.69
C ASP A 2 27.93 -8.22 28.95
N GLY A 3 28.53 -9.04 29.81
CA GLY A 3 27.85 -9.75 30.90
C GLY A 3 27.21 -8.84 31.95
N ARG A 4 27.58 -7.56 32.01
CA ARG A 4 27.00 -6.55 32.91
C ARG A 4 25.59 -6.12 32.52
N ASP A 5 25.22 -6.16 31.24
CA ASP A 5 23.85 -5.81 30.80
C ASP A 5 22.84 -6.89 31.18
N LEU A 6 23.26 -8.15 31.21
CA LEU A 6 22.42 -9.27 31.67
C LEU A 6 22.05 -9.13 33.15
N VAL A 7 23.01 -8.78 34.01
CA VAL A 7 22.77 -8.65 35.45
C VAL A 7 21.84 -7.47 35.77
N ARG A 8 21.90 -6.38 34.98
CA ARG A 8 20.99 -5.23 35.11
C ARG A 8 19.57 -5.56 34.65
N SER A 9 19.44 -6.38 33.60
CA SER A 9 18.16 -6.88 33.09
C SER A 9 17.46 -7.77 34.12
N VAL A 10 18.20 -8.63 34.82
CA VAL A 10 17.65 -9.52 35.87
C VAL A 10 17.24 -8.75 37.13
N LYS A 11 18.00 -7.72 37.55
CA LYS A 11 17.63 -6.90 38.73
C LYS A 11 16.36 -6.06 38.54
N MET A 12 16.03 -5.69 37.30
CA MET A 12 14.82 -4.91 37.00
C MET A 12 13.53 -5.74 37.15
N VAL A 13 13.57 -7.04 36.84
CA VAL A 13 12.41 -7.95 36.94
C VAL A 13 11.94 -8.17 38.39
N GLY A 14 12.84 -8.06 39.37
CA GLY A 14 12.52 -8.20 40.80
C GLY A 14 12.19 -6.89 41.54
N SER A 15 12.22 -5.75 40.85
CA SER A 15 11.94 -4.43 41.45
C SER A 15 10.46 -4.06 41.40
N VAL A 16 9.97 -3.27 42.36
CA VAL A 16 8.58 -2.75 42.37
C VAL A 16 8.26 -2.00 41.07
N GLN A 17 9.24 -1.30 40.49
CA GLN A 17 9.08 -0.55 39.25
C GLN A 17 8.96 -1.47 38.03
N GLY A 18 9.76 -2.55 37.96
CA GLY A 18 9.63 -3.59 36.92
C GLY A 18 8.30 -4.35 37.03
N MET A 19 7.87 -4.67 38.25
CA MET A 19 6.57 -5.33 38.49
C MET A 19 5.39 -4.44 38.06
N ARG A 20 5.48 -3.13 38.28
CA ARG A 20 4.50 -2.14 37.78
C ARG A 20 4.50 -2.04 36.25
N ALA A 21 5.68 -2.05 35.62
CA ALA A 21 5.79 -2.03 34.16
C ALA A 21 5.18 -3.29 33.52
N VAL A 22 5.49 -4.48 34.05
CA VAL A 22 4.90 -5.75 33.62
C VAL A 22 3.39 -5.75 33.83
N ARG A 23 2.91 -5.28 34.98
CA ARG A 23 1.47 -5.18 35.27
C ARG A 23 0.77 -4.18 34.36
N SER A 24 1.43 -3.08 34.01
CA SER A 24 0.92 -2.10 33.03
C SER A 24 0.81 -2.71 31.64
N ALA A 25 1.89 -3.34 31.15
CA ALA A 25 1.90 -4.03 29.86
C ALA A 25 0.84 -5.14 29.79
N TRP A 26 0.64 -5.88 30.88
CA TRP A 26 -0.38 -6.92 30.94
C TRP A 26 -1.81 -6.36 30.96
N ARG A 27 -2.04 -5.23 31.64
CA ARG A 27 -3.33 -4.53 31.62
C ARG A 27 -3.62 -3.94 30.23
N HIS A 28 -2.65 -3.32 29.58
CA HIS A 28 -2.79 -2.83 28.20
C HIS A 28 -3.07 -3.98 27.24
N ARG A 29 -2.30 -5.06 27.29
CA ARG A 29 -2.54 -6.26 26.46
C ARG A 29 -3.93 -6.86 26.68
N ARG A 30 -4.43 -6.87 27.93
CA ARG A 30 -5.80 -7.32 28.24
C ARG A 30 -6.88 -6.35 27.76
N ALA A 31 -6.62 -5.05 27.83
CA ALA A 31 -7.54 -4.03 27.30
C ALA A 31 -7.64 -4.14 25.78
N ASP A 32 -6.50 -4.26 25.09
CA ASP A 32 -6.44 -4.46 23.64
C ASP A 32 -7.13 -5.76 23.23
N ALA A 33 -6.91 -6.86 23.97
CA ALA A 33 -7.55 -8.14 23.69
C ALA A 33 -9.07 -8.15 23.94
N ARG A 34 -9.60 -7.24 24.77
CA ARG A 34 -11.05 -7.11 25.03
C ARG A 34 -11.74 -6.11 24.12
N GLY A 35 -11.02 -5.06 23.71
CA GLY A 35 -11.55 -3.99 22.87
C GLY A 35 -11.42 -4.25 21.38
N LEU A 36 -10.52 -5.14 20.97
CA LEU A 36 -10.36 -5.55 19.57
C LEU A 36 -11.19 -6.81 19.30
N VAL A 37 -11.91 -6.82 18.17
CA VAL A 37 -12.58 -8.01 17.67
C VAL A 37 -11.55 -9.15 17.58
N PRO A 38 -11.84 -10.37 18.09
CA PRO A 38 -10.94 -11.50 17.95
C PRO A 38 -10.52 -11.67 16.48
N ARG A 39 -9.21 -11.66 16.21
CA ARG A 39 -8.70 -11.96 14.87
C ARG A 39 -9.00 -13.42 14.57
N GLY A 40 -9.94 -13.66 13.65
CA GLY A 40 -10.27 -14.99 13.15
C GLY A 40 -9.13 -15.57 12.29
N ALA A 41 -9.37 -16.68 11.61
CA ALA A 41 -8.46 -17.08 10.54
C ALA A 41 -8.38 -15.93 9.51
N GLU A 42 -7.18 -15.57 9.09
CA GLU A 42 -6.96 -14.51 8.09
C GLU A 42 -6.42 -15.13 6.80
N ARG A 43 -6.98 -14.74 5.65
CA ARG A 43 -6.50 -15.14 4.33
C ARG A 43 -5.92 -13.94 3.60
N ALA A 44 -4.77 -14.15 2.95
CA ALA A 44 -4.23 -13.16 2.04
C ALA A 44 -5.12 -13.05 0.78
N ARG A 45 -5.90 -11.98 0.68
CA ARG A 45 -6.53 -11.56 -0.57
C ARG A 45 -5.48 -10.90 -1.45
N VAL A 46 -5.52 -11.29 -2.73
CA VAL A 46 -4.74 -10.67 -3.81
C VAL A 46 -5.69 -10.22 -4.92
N PRO A 47 -5.30 -9.23 -5.76
CA PRO A 47 -6.18 -8.64 -6.78
C PRO A 47 -6.87 -9.65 -7.70
N GLY A 48 -6.17 -10.74 -8.02
CA GLY A 48 -6.62 -11.73 -9.01
C GLY A 48 -6.09 -11.42 -10.40
N LEU A 49 -6.65 -12.08 -11.41
CA LEU A 49 -6.28 -11.83 -12.80
C LEU A 49 -6.92 -10.54 -13.30
N LEU A 50 -6.20 -9.84 -14.17
CA LEU A 50 -6.70 -8.71 -14.93
C LEU A 50 -7.94 -9.11 -15.74
N VAL A 51 -8.96 -8.25 -15.73
CA VAL A 51 -10.25 -8.44 -16.41
C VAL A 51 -10.47 -7.37 -17.48
N GLY A 52 -9.99 -6.15 -17.26
CA GLY A 52 -10.13 -5.06 -18.23
C GLY A 52 -9.64 -3.74 -17.66
N ALA A 53 -9.84 -2.65 -18.40
CA ALA A 53 -9.55 -1.32 -17.91
C ALA A 53 -10.49 -0.27 -18.53
N GLU A 54 -10.72 0.81 -17.78
CA GLU A 54 -11.50 1.97 -18.20
C GLU A 54 -10.60 3.21 -18.22
N PRO A 55 -10.38 3.82 -19.40
CA PRO A 55 -9.65 5.08 -19.49
C PRO A 55 -10.36 6.22 -18.75
N GLY A 56 -9.57 7.12 -18.19
CA GLY A 56 -10.04 8.33 -17.54
C GLY A 56 -8.97 9.41 -17.55
N PRO A 57 -9.22 10.58 -16.93
CA PRO A 57 -8.27 11.67 -16.93
C PRO A 57 -6.91 11.27 -16.34
N GLY A 58 -5.87 11.36 -17.17
CA GLY A 58 -4.48 11.08 -16.82
C GLY A 58 -4.16 9.60 -16.57
N GLY A 59 -4.99 8.68 -17.02
CA GLY A 59 -4.84 7.25 -16.77
C GLY A 59 -6.19 6.55 -16.78
N GLY A 60 -6.59 5.97 -15.67
CA GLY A 60 -7.89 5.30 -15.55
C GLY A 60 -7.92 4.21 -14.48
N VAL A 61 -8.88 3.31 -14.60
CA VAL A 61 -9.11 2.21 -13.65
C VAL A 61 -8.78 0.89 -14.32
N VAL A 62 -7.87 0.13 -13.74
CA VAL A 62 -7.54 -1.23 -14.15
C VAL A 62 -8.29 -2.21 -13.25
N ARG A 63 -9.13 -3.06 -13.83
CA ARG A 63 -9.97 -4.02 -13.10
C ARG A 63 -9.35 -5.41 -13.06
N PHE A 64 -9.32 -5.98 -11.87
CA PHE A 64 -8.95 -7.35 -11.60
C PHE A 64 -10.18 -8.12 -11.12
N ALA A 65 -10.10 -9.45 -11.11
CA ALA A 65 -11.22 -10.32 -10.74
C ALA A 65 -11.81 -10.04 -9.35
N ARG A 66 -11.04 -9.45 -8.43
CA ARG A 66 -11.47 -9.17 -7.06
C ARG A 66 -11.17 -7.77 -6.58
N SER A 67 -10.51 -6.93 -7.38
CA SER A 67 -10.03 -5.60 -6.96
C SER A 67 -9.98 -4.65 -8.14
N GLU A 68 -9.92 -3.36 -7.85
CA GLU A 68 -9.66 -2.34 -8.86
C GLU A 68 -8.46 -1.48 -8.47
N LEU A 69 -7.71 -1.04 -9.47
CA LEU A 69 -6.56 -0.15 -9.33
C LEU A 69 -6.84 1.13 -10.11
N LEU A 70 -7.02 2.24 -9.41
CA LEU A 70 -7.00 3.57 -10.02
C LEU A 70 -5.54 3.99 -10.22
N VAL A 71 -5.20 4.46 -11.42
CA VAL A 71 -3.91 5.10 -11.71
C VAL A 71 -4.16 6.45 -12.36
N ARG A 72 -3.52 7.49 -11.85
CA ARG A 72 -3.58 8.85 -12.40
C ARG A 72 -2.20 9.49 -12.40
N VAL A 73 -1.74 9.86 -13.58
CA VAL A 73 -0.60 10.74 -13.79
C VAL A 73 -1.12 12.17 -13.86
N ALA A 74 -0.52 13.03 -13.05
CA ALA A 74 -0.84 14.45 -12.98
C ALA A 74 0.19 15.28 -13.76
N VAL A 75 -0.19 16.50 -14.15
CA VAL A 75 0.75 17.45 -14.75
C VAL A 75 1.98 17.60 -13.84
N GLY A 76 3.16 17.55 -14.46
CA GLY A 76 4.44 17.56 -13.74
C GLY A 76 5.02 16.16 -13.45
N GLY A 77 4.26 15.08 -13.70
CA GLY A 77 4.73 13.70 -13.55
C GLY A 77 4.54 13.11 -12.15
N ALA A 78 3.70 13.73 -11.31
CA ALA A 78 3.28 13.10 -10.06
C ALA A 78 2.29 11.98 -10.36
N VAL A 79 2.45 10.83 -9.71
CA VAL A 79 1.58 9.66 -9.91
C VAL A 79 0.83 9.36 -8.63
N PHE A 80 -0.49 9.28 -8.74
CA PHE A 80 -1.36 8.73 -7.71
C PHE A 80 -1.87 7.36 -8.17
N TRP A 81 -1.85 6.38 -7.28
CA TRP A 81 -2.60 5.15 -7.48
C TRP A 81 -3.23 4.68 -6.18
N SER A 82 -4.31 3.92 -6.32
CA SER A 82 -5.00 3.35 -5.18
C SER A 82 -5.76 2.10 -5.54
N TRP A 83 -5.94 1.26 -4.53
CA TRP A 83 -6.73 0.04 -4.65
C TRP A 83 -8.12 0.25 -4.05
N ASP A 84 -9.11 -0.39 -4.65
CA ASP A 84 -10.48 -0.52 -4.12
C ASP A 84 -11.12 0.83 -3.72
N GLY A 85 -11.00 1.83 -4.60
CA GLY A 85 -11.65 3.13 -4.43
C GLY A 85 -11.03 4.06 -3.39
N ALA A 86 -9.90 3.71 -2.77
CA ALA A 86 -9.24 4.59 -1.80
C ALA A 86 -8.82 5.92 -2.46
N GLY A 87 -9.48 7.02 -2.10
CA GLY A 87 -9.19 8.35 -2.64
C GLY A 87 -7.92 8.96 -2.02
N PRO A 88 -7.33 10.00 -2.65
CA PRO A 88 -6.22 10.75 -2.06
C PRO A 88 -6.66 11.60 -0.87
N LEU A 89 -7.96 11.89 -0.74
CA LEU A 89 -8.55 12.70 0.32
C LEU A 89 -9.68 11.94 1.01
N PRO A 90 -9.90 12.22 2.32
CA PRO A 90 -9.12 13.12 3.17
C PRO A 90 -7.74 12.53 3.55
N SER A 91 -6.71 13.37 3.63
CA SER A 91 -5.38 12.97 4.08
C SER A 91 -4.75 14.06 4.93
N TYR A 92 -4.24 13.72 6.11
CA TYR A 92 -3.57 14.69 7.00
C TYR A 92 -2.28 15.25 6.40
N ALA A 93 -1.69 14.54 5.44
CA ALA A 93 -0.44 14.91 4.78
C ALA A 93 -0.66 15.74 3.50
N LEU A 94 -1.90 15.85 3.03
CA LEU A 94 -2.24 16.63 1.84
C LEU A 94 -3.10 17.83 2.22
N PRO A 95 -2.68 19.06 1.88
CA PRO A 95 -3.44 20.27 2.21
C PRO A 95 -4.73 20.41 1.38
N GLY A 96 -4.92 19.57 0.36
CA GLY A 96 -6.06 19.61 -0.54
C GLY A 96 -5.90 18.65 -1.72
N ALA A 97 -6.66 18.89 -2.79
CA ALA A 97 -6.57 18.07 -4.00
C ALA A 97 -5.16 18.17 -4.61
N GLY A 98 -4.66 17.04 -5.11
CA GLY A 98 -3.39 16.99 -5.83
C GLY A 98 -3.43 17.76 -7.16
N PRO A 99 -2.30 17.83 -7.89
CA PRO A 99 -2.25 18.47 -9.20
C PRO A 99 -3.27 17.85 -10.17
N LYS A 100 -3.71 18.64 -11.16
CA LYS A 100 -4.67 18.18 -12.17
C LYS A 100 -4.11 16.98 -12.94
N ALA A 101 -5.00 16.09 -13.39
CA ALA A 101 -4.63 15.01 -14.29
C ALA A 101 -3.94 15.56 -15.55
N ASP A 102 -2.91 14.87 -16.02
CA ASP A 102 -2.24 15.24 -17.28
C ASP A 102 -3.15 14.85 -18.46
N PRO A 103 -3.62 15.81 -19.30
CA PRO A 103 -4.48 15.48 -20.44
C PRO A 103 -3.75 14.70 -21.53
N ARG A 104 -2.41 14.64 -21.50
CA ARG A 104 -1.58 13.91 -22.47
C ARG A 104 -1.31 12.48 -22.02
N ALA A 105 -1.64 12.14 -20.77
CA ALA A 105 -1.46 10.79 -20.28
C ALA A 105 -2.66 9.91 -20.65
N SER A 106 -2.37 8.81 -21.35
CA SER A 106 -3.37 7.86 -21.85
C SER A 106 -3.17 6.47 -21.28
N LEU A 107 -4.26 5.77 -21.01
CA LEU A 107 -4.26 4.37 -20.63
C LEU A 107 -4.41 3.49 -21.87
N GLU A 108 -3.45 2.59 -22.09
CA GLU A 108 -3.40 1.71 -23.25
C GLU A 108 -2.93 0.29 -22.87
N PRO A 109 -3.23 -0.73 -23.69
CA PRO A 109 -2.74 -2.09 -23.45
C PRO A 109 -1.20 -2.15 -23.47
N ASP A 110 -0.61 -2.90 -22.53
CA ASP A 110 0.82 -3.20 -22.54
C ASP A 110 1.11 -4.50 -23.32
N THR A 111 2.29 -4.54 -23.93
CA THR A 111 2.87 -5.68 -24.64
C THR A 111 2.92 -6.98 -23.84
N ASN A 112 3.02 -6.93 -22.50
CA ASN A 112 3.10 -8.13 -21.66
C ASN A 112 1.73 -8.66 -21.18
N GLY A 113 0.64 -8.20 -21.82
CA GLY A 113 -0.73 -8.56 -21.45
C GLY A 113 -1.24 -7.84 -20.20
N GLY A 114 -0.61 -6.72 -19.86
CA GLY A 114 -1.05 -5.78 -18.84
C GLY A 114 -1.70 -4.54 -19.43
N TRP A 115 -1.70 -3.47 -18.65
CA TRP A 115 -2.04 -2.12 -19.12
C TRP A 115 -0.92 -1.15 -18.76
N GLN A 116 -0.84 -0.03 -19.44
CA GLN A 116 0.10 1.02 -19.08
C GLN A 116 -0.53 2.40 -19.25
N VAL A 117 -0.16 3.32 -18.36
CA VAL A 117 -0.39 4.74 -18.54
C VAL A 117 0.88 5.35 -19.12
N VAL A 118 0.81 5.85 -20.34
CA VAL A 118 1.92 6.53 -21.01
C VAL A 118 1.73 8.02 -20.88
N SER A 119 2.79 8.72 -20.49
CA SER A 119 2.85 10.18 -20.46
C SER A 119 4.20 10.66 -21.00
N GLU A 120 4.34 11.95 -21.29
CA GLU A 120 5.61 12.52 -21.72
C GLU A 120 6.74 12.34 -20.71
N ARG A 121 6.42 12.24 -19.42
CA ARG A 121 7.41 12.24 -18.32
C ARG A 121 7.75 10.87 -17.78
N LEU A 122 6.83 9.90 -17.91
CA LEU A 122 6.99 8.55 -17.39
C LEU A 122 5.93 7.60 -17.95
N THR A 123 6.18 6.31 -17.79
CA THR A 123 5.19 5.26 -18.02
C THR A 123 4.90 4.52 -16.72
N VAL A 124 3.62 4.30 -16.41
CA VAL A 124 3.16 3.43 -15.32
C VAL A 124 2.70 2.11 -15.93
N VAL A 125 3.42 1.02 -15.74
CA VAL A 125 3.04 -0.31 -16.24
C VAL A 125 2.33 -1.09 -15.13
N VAL A 126 1.19 -1.68 -15.45
CA VAL A 126 0.38 -2.52 -14.57
C VAL A 126 0.34 -3.92 -15.16
N SER A 127 0.94 -4.88 -14.47
CA SER A 127 0.96 -6.28 -14.90
C SER A 127 -0.41 -6.95 -14.75
N ARG A 128 -0.61 -8.07 -15.45
CA ARG A 128 -1.81 -8.94 -15.35
C ARG A 128 -2.17 -9.45 -13.94
N HIS A 129 -1.24 -9.34 -12.98
CA HIS A 129 -1.41 -9.79 -11.60
C HIS A 129 -1.44 -8.64 -10.59
N GLY A 130 -1.33 -7.38 -11.03
CA GLY A 130 -1.44 -6.20 -10.16
C GLY A 130 -0.11 -5.63 -9.66
N ALA A 131 1.04 -6.06 -10.18
CA ALA A 131 2.31 -5.36 -9.95
C ALA A 131 2.31 -4.03 -10.72
N VAL A 132 2.87 -2.98 -10.12
CA VAL A 132 2.96 -1.63 -10.70
C VAL A 132 4.43 -1.25 -10.87
N GLU A 133 4.81 -0.82 -12.06
CA GLU A 133 6.16 -0.35 -12.37
C GLU A 133 6.12 1.09 -12.88
N LEU A 134 7.03 1.92 -12.38
CA LEU A 134 7.26 3.27 -12.87
C LEU A 134 8.52 3.26 -13.72
N ARG A 135 8.45 3.76 -14.95
CA ARG A 135 9.57 3.81 -15.88
C ARG A 135 9.78 5.23 -16.41
N THR A 136 11.03 5.58 -16.71
CA THR A 136 11.33 6.79 -17.48
C THR A 136 10.77 6.67 -18.91
N PRO A 137 10.69 7.77 -19.68
CA PRO A 137 10.30 7.70 -21.09
C PRO A 137 11.21 6.79 -21.93
N GLY A 138 12.48 6.65 -21.53
CA GLY A 138 13.44 5.71 -22.14
C GLY A 138 13.31 4.26 -21.65
N GLY A 139 12.30 3.93 -20.84
CA GLY A 139 12.02 2.57 -20.37
C GLY A 139 12.81 2.12 -19.13
N VAL A 140 13.63 3.00 -18.53
CA VAL A 140 14.41 2.65 -17.33
C VAL A 140 13.48 2.54 -16.12
N LEU A 141 13.55 1.42 -15.40
CA LEU A 141 12.76 1.19 -14.19
C LEU A 141 13.19 2.13 -13.05
N LEU A 142 12.26 2.92 -12.55
CA LEU A 142 12.42 3.82 -11.40
C LEU A 142 11.98 3.17 -10.08
N ARG A 143 10.84 2.46 -10.11
CA ARG A 143 10.24 1.83 -8.94
C ARG A 143 9.35 0.66 -9.36
N ARG A 144 9.31 -0.38 -8.53
CA ARG A 144 8.42 -1.54 -8.70
C ARG A 144 7.71 -1.83 -7.39
N GLU A 145 6.40 -2.02 -7.50
CA GLU A 145 5.52 -2.46 -6.42
C GLU A 145 4.93 -3.83 -6.76
N LEU A 146 4.95 -4.74 -5.80
CA LEU A 146 4.30 -6.04 -5.92
C LEU A 146 2.78 -5.89 -5.68
N PRO A 147 1.95 -6.82 -6.21
CA PRO A 147 0.53 -6.80 -5.92
C PRO A 147 0.31 -6.85 -4.40
N PRO A 148 -0.66 -6.08 -3.88
CA PRO A 148 -0.95 -6.06 -2.46
C PRO A 148 -1.43 -7.44 -1.98
N ARG A 149 -1.17 -7.71 -0.70
CA ARG A 149 -1.71 -8.84 0.04
C ARG A 149 -2.45 -8.30 1.24
N TRP A 150 -3.78 -8.30 1.17
CA TRP A 150 -4.62 -7.88 2.29
C TRP A 150 -4.96 -9.08 3.16
N TRP A 151 -4.97 -8.91 4.47
CA TRP A 151 -5.45 -9.93 5.37
C TRP A 151 -6.95 -9.73 5.58
N GLU A 152 -7.74 -10.70 5.16
CA GLU A 152 -9.19 -10.71 5.34
C GLU A 152 -9.58 -11.82 6.31
N PRO A 153 -10.53 -11.58 7.24
CA PRO A 153 -11.11 -12.64 8.03
C PRO A 153 -11.74 -13.71 7.11
N VAL A 154 -11.55 -14.99 7.47
CA VAL A 154 -12.16 -16.15 6.81
C VAL A 154 -13.59 -16.35 7.29
#